data_AF-A0A0N5ABM2-F1
#
_entry.id   AF-A0A0N5ABM2-F1
#
_cell.length_a   1.000
_cell.length_b   1.000
_cell.length_c   1.000
_cell.angle_alpha   90.00
_cell.angle_beta   90.00
_cell.angle_gamma   90.00
#
_symmetry.space_group_name_H-M   'P 1'
#
loop_
_entity.id
_entity.type
_entity.pdbx_description
1 polymer ?
#
loop_
_entity_poly.entity_id
_entity_poly.type
_entity_poly.pdbx_seq_one_letter_code
_entity_poly.pdbx_strand_id
1 'polypeptide(L)'
;MFLIFKVEGRFYVNKALEKLMFEELRNACRSEGIGGFLPAVRQIGNVAGLPAIVSASIGLPDIHSGYGFAIGNIAAFDVSDKNAVVSPGKNATYFYGFLKSRLHPNFESGVGFDINCGVRLIRTNLSEGDVQPVKEQLAQSLFDHIPVGVGSKGIIPIGATQ
;
A
#
# COMPACT_ATOMS: atom_id res chain seq x y z
N MET A 1 8.24 -1.15 -25.77
CA MET A 1 9.11 -0.99 -24.60
C MET A 1 9.05 -2.29 -23.80
N PHE A 2 10.12 -3.09 -23.81
CA PHE A 2 10.15 -4.36 -23.05
C PHE A 2 10.25 -4.03 -21.55
N LEU A 3 9.32 -4.51 -20.73
CA LEU A 3 9.51 -4.55 -19.28
C LEU A 3 10.65 -5.54 -19.02
N ILE A 4 11.78 -5.04 -18.50
CA ILE A 4 12.87 -5.90 -18.05
C ILE A 4 12.60 -6.19 -16.57
N PHE A 5 12.03 -7.36 -16.29
CA PHE A 5 11.91 -7.87 -14.93
C PHE A 5 13.30 -8.27 -14.43
N LYS A 6 13.63 -7.88 -13.20
CA LYS A 6 14.84 -8.31 -12.50
C LYS A 6 14.59 -9.53 -11.62
N VAL A 7 13.37 -9.65 -11.11
CA VAL A 7 12.86 -10.80 -10.35
C VAL A 7 11.48 -11.21 -10.86
N GLU A 8 10.95 -12.33 -10.37
CA GLU A 8 9.58 -12.74 -10.67
C GLU A 8 8.55 -11.88 -9.91
N GLY A 9 7.38 -11.69 -10.52
CA GLY A 9 6.18 -11.26 -9.82
C GLY A 9 5.38 -12.46 -9.33
N ARG A 10 4.98 -12.46 -8.06
CA ARG A 10 4.17 -13.53 -7.44
C ARG A 10 2.98 -12.90 -6.74
N PHE A 11 1.82 -13.53 -6.77
CA PHE A 11 0.67 -13.09 -5.98
C PHE A 11 -0.17 -14.29 -5.56
N TYR A 12 -0.80 -14.19 -4.39
CA TYR A 12 -1.53 -15.31 -3.79
C TYR A 12 -3.03 -15.07 -3.92
N VAL A 13 -3.74 -15.92 -4.63
CA VAL A 13 -5.19 -15.79 -4.82
C VAL A 13 -5.88 -17.14 -4.73
N ASN A 14 -7.15 -17.13 -4.33
CA ASN A 14 -8.04 -18.27 -4.51
C ASN A 14 -8.77 -18.15 -5.86
N LYS A 15 -9.55 -19.18 -6.23
CA LYS A 15 -10.30 -19.21 -7.50
C LYS A 15 -11.27 -18.05 -7.69
N ALA A 16 -11.83 -17.50 -6.59
CA ALA A 16 -12.77 -16.39 -6.67
C ALA A 16 -12.05 -15.08 -7.01
N LEU A 17 -10.93 -14.81 -6.35
CA LEU A 17 -10.11 -13.61 -6.57
C LEU A 17 -9.35 -13.67 -7.90
N GLU A 18 -8.90 -14.86 -8.31
CA GLU A 18 -8.18 -15.08 -9.57
C GLU A 18 -8.95 -14.50 -10.77
N LYS A 19 -10.25 -14.79 -10.84
CA LYS A 19 -11.11 -14.27 -11.92
C LYS A 19 -11.13 -12.74 -11.95
N LEU A 20 -11.31 -12.10 -10.79
CA LEU A 20 -11.37 -10.64 -10.66
C LEU A 20 -10.05 -9.98 -11.08
N MET A 21 -8.93 -10.52 -10.63
CA MET A 21 -7.59 -9.99 -10.93
C MET A 21 -7.26 -10.07 -12.43
N PHE A 22 -7.56 -11.20 -13.08
CA PHE A 22 -7.30 -11.34 -14.51
C PHE A 22 -8.31 -10.59 -15.37
N GLU A 23 -9.54 -10.38 -14.91
CA GLU A 23 -10.51 -9.52 -15.60
C GLU A 23 -10.08 -8.05 -15.56
N GLU A 24 -9.62 -7.54 -14.42
CA GLU A 24 -9.03 -6.19 -14.32
C GLU A 24 -7.88 -6.01 -15.32
N LEU A 25 -6.94 -6.97 -15.36
CA LEU A 25 -5.81 -6.94 -16.28
C LEU A 25 -6.25 -6.98 -17.75
N ARG A 26 -7.16 -7.88 -18.12
CA ARG A 26 -7.68 -7.98 -19.49
C ARG A 26 -8.39 -6.70 -19.93
N ASN A 27 -9.18 -6.10 -19.03
CA ASN A 27 -9.88 -4.85 -19.31
C ASN A 27 -8.88 -3.72 -19.58
N ALA A 28 -7.84 -3.60 -18.77
CA ALA A 28 -6.78 -2.60 -18.98
C ALA A 28 -5.95 -2.83 -20.25
N CYS A 29 -5.86 -4.06 -20.77
CA CYS A 29 -5.24 -4.34 -22.06
C CYS A 29 -6.15 -4.01 -23.26
N ARG A 30 -7.47 -4.00 -23.07
CA ARG A 30 -8.47 -3.71 -24.12
C ARG A 30 -8.79 -2.23 -24.24
N SER A 31 -8.87 -1.54 -23.10
CA SER A 31 -8.91 -0.09 -23.06
C SER A 31 -7.53 0.42 -23.47
N GLU A 32 -7.42 1.28 -24.48
CA GLU A 32 -6.15 1.86 -24.95
C GLU A 32 -5.50 2.84 -23.92
N GLY A 33 -5.45 2.46 -22.64
CA GLY A 33 -4.93 3.29 -21.56
C GLY A 33 -5.82 4.47 -21.17
N ILE A 34 -7.06 4.55 -21.66
CA ILE A 34 -7.96 5.67 -21.35
C ILE A 34 -8.74 5.39 -20.06
N GLY A 35 -8.32 6.05 -18.98
CA GLY A 35 -9.04 6.16 -17.70
C GLY A 35 -8.90 4.96 -16.76
N GLY A 36 -8.25 5.16 -15.61
CA GLY A 36 -8.15 4.17 -14.53
C GLY A 36 -6.75 4.07 -13.91
N PHE A 37 -6.67 3.52 -12.69
CA PHE A 37 -5.40 3.15 -12.09
C PHE A 37 -4.77 1.97 -12.85
N LEU A 38 -3.44 1.82 -12.76
CA LEU A 38 -2.75 0.65 -13.28
C LEU A 38 -3.21 -0.60 -12.51
N PRO A 39 -3.63 -1.69 -13.19
CA PRO A 39 -4.02 -2.93 -12.52
C PRO A 39 -2.95 -3.42 -11.57
N ALA A 40 -3.35 -3.98 -10.44
CA ALA A 40 -2.45 -4.50 -9.41
C ALA A 40 -1.41 -5.48 -9.97
N VAL A 41 -1.83 -6.39 -10.85
CA VAL A 41 -0.92 -7.37 -11.49
C VAL A 41 0.17 -6.67 -12.32
N ARG A 42 -0.17 -5.57 -12.98
CA ARG A 42 0.81 -4.77 -13.74
C ARG A 42 1.75 -4.02 -12.81
N GLN A 43 1.23 -3.53 -11.68
CA GLN A 43 2.05 -2.85 -10.66
C GLN A 43 3.06 -3.81 -10.01
N ILE A 44 2.68 -5.06 -9.71
CA ILE A 44 3.62 -6.12 -9.27
C ILE A 44 4.77 -6.25 -10.27
N GLY A 45 4.44 -6.29 -11.57
CA GLY A 45 5.43 -6.36 -12.63
C GLY A 45 6.36 -5.14 -12.68
N ASN A 46 5.82 -3.93 -12.53
CA ASN A 46 6.65 -2.72 -12.47
C ASN A 46 7.64 -2.77 -11.30
N VAL A 47 7.17 -3.23 -10.13
CA VAL A 47 8.00 -3.39 -8.93
C VAL A 47 9.07 -4.46 -9.12
N ALA A 48 8.75 -5.56 -9.81
CA ALA A 48 9.70 -6.62 -10.15
C ALA A 48 10.86 -6.16 -11.07
N GLY A 49 10.75 -4.99 -11.70
CA GLY A 49 11.80 -4.40 -12.54
C GLY A 49 12.78 -3.47 -11.78
N LEU A 50 12.54 -3.20 -10.50
CA LEU A 50 13.28 -2.18 -9.75
C LEU A 50 14.71 -2.61 -9.38
N PRO A 51 15.68 -1.68 -9.37
CA PRO A 51 17.05 -1.99 -8.97
C PRO A 51 17.12 -2.46 -7.51
N ALA A 52 18.08 -3.35 -7.26
CA ALA A 52 18.31 -4.01 -5.97
C ALA A 52 17.12 -4.82 -5.39
N ILE A 53 16.00 -5.00 -6.12
CA ILE A 53 14.93 -5.87 -5.62
C ILE A 53 15.45 -7.30 -5.48
N VAL A 54 15.12 -7.94 -4.36
CA VAL A 54 15.55 -9.31 -4.06
C VAL A 54 14.37 -10.27 -4.07
N SER A 55 14.65 -11.51 -4.48
CA SER A 55 13.71 -12.64 -4.50
C SER A 55 12.51 -12.48 -5.45
N ALA A 56 11.52 -11.66 -5.10
CA ALA A 56 10.29 -11.48 -5.86
C ALA A 56 9.56 -10.19 -5.48
N SER A 57 8.71 -9.69 -6.38
CA SER A 57 7.64 -8.75 -6.04
C SER A 57 6.39 -9.55 -5.68
N ILE A 58 5.90 -9.43 -4.45
CA ILE A 58 4.86 -10.31 -3.89
C ILE A 58 3.56 -9.53 -3.67
N GLY A 59 2.45 -9.98 -4.22
CA GLY A 59 1.10 -9.51 -3.90
C GLY A 59 0.38 -10.41 -2.91
N LEU A 60 -0.14 -9.82 -1.83
CA LEU A 60 -1.00 -10.50 -0.86
C LEU A 60 -2.42 -10.75 -1.43
N PRO A 61 -3.25 -11.61 -0.79
CA PRO A 61 -4.58 -11.95 -1.31
C PRO A 61 -5.58 -10.80 -1.43
N ASP A 62 -5.36 -9.71 -0.71
CA ASP A 62 -6.13 -8.48 -0.75
C ASP A 62 -5.55 -7.44 -1.73
N ILE A 63 -4.62 -7.85 -2.59
CA ILE A 63 -3.93 -6.93 -3.50
C ILE A 63 -4.90 -6.19 -4.42
N HIS A 64 -4.72 -4.88 -4.52
CA HIS A 64 -5.47 -4.05 -5.46
C HIS A 64 -4.67 -2.82 -5.91
N SER A 65 -5.17 -2.18 -6.96
CA SER A 65 -4.55 -1.02 -7.59
C SER A 65 -4.21 0.07 -6.57
N GLY A 66 -2.95 0.52 -6.58
CA GLY A 66 -2.41 1.56 -5.69
C GLY A 66 -1.68 2.68 -6.45
N TYR A 67 -0.83 3.43 -5.76
CA TYR A 67 -0.02 4.52 -6.32
C TYR A 67 1.40 4.05 -6.59
N GLY A 68 1.66 3.57 -7.81
CA GLY A 68 2.94 3.00 -8.23
C GLY A 68 3.12 1.55 -7.79
N PHE A 69 3.20 1.28 -6.48
CA PHE A 69 3.00 -0.07 -5.93
C PHE A 69 1.50 -0.35 -5.76
N ALA A 70 1.14 -1.63 -5.86
CA ALA A 70 -0.19 -2.08 -5.45
C ALA A 70 -0.30 -2.09 -3.92
N ILE A 71 -1.49 -1.81 -3.39
CA ILE A 71 -1.78 -2.02 -1.97
C ILE A 71 -1.74 -3.53 -1.72
N GLY A 72 -1.09 -3.97 -0.64
CA GLY A 72 -0.82 -5.39 -0.39
C GLY A 72 0.40 -5.94 -1.14
N ASN A 73 1.20 -5.10 -1.80
CA ASN A 73 2.47 -5.52 -2.42
C ASN A 73 3.63 -5.44 -1.43
N ILE A 74 4.40 -6.52 -1.32
CA ILE A 74 5.63 -6.64 -0.57
C ILE A 74 6.80 -6.72 -1.56
N ALA A 75 7.83 -5.90 -1.33
CA ALA A 75 9.11 -6.00 -2.02
C ALA A 75 10.24 -5.74 -1.01
N ALA A 76 11.33 -6.49 -1.15
CA ALA A 76 12.55 -6.29 -0.38
C ALA A 76 13.67 -5.82 -1.31
N PHE A 77 14.55 -4.96 -0.79
CA PHE A 77 15.66 -4.37 -1.53
C PHE A 77 16.97 -4.58 -0.78
N ASP A 78 18.03 -4.95 -1.49
CA ASP A 78 19.38 -5.11 -0.92
C ASP A 78 20.00 -3.74 -0.62
N VAL A 79 20.11 -3.42 0.66
CA VAL A 79 20.68 -2.14 1.14
C VAL A 79 22.17 -1.97 0.85
N SER A 80 22.88 -3.04 0.48
CA SER A 80 24.29 -2.98 0.11
C SER A 80 24.51 -2.57 -1.36
N ASP A 81 23.49 -2.70 -2.21
CA ASP A 81 23.52 -2.22 -3.59
C ASP A 81 23.37 -0.69 -3.61
N LYS A 82 24.35 -0.01 -4.21
CA LYS A 82 24.33 1.46 -4.36
C LYS A 82 23.17 1.98 -5.22
N ASN A 83 22.52 1.10 -5.98
CA ASN A 83 21.35 1.41 -6.79
C ASN A 83 20.02 1.09 -6.08
N ALA A 84 20.05 0.66 -4.81
CA ALA A 84 18.85 0.39 -4.05
C ALA A 84 17.96 1.64 -3.92
N VAL A 85 16.65 1.41 -3.95
CA VAL A 85 15.64 2.47 -3.95
C VAL A 85 14.77 2.40 -2.70
N VAL A 86 14.38 3.58 -2.21
CA VAL A 86 13.31 3.75 -1.22
C VAL A 86 12.28 4.68 -1.83
N SER A 87 11.00 4.28 -1.85
CA SER A 87 9.91 5.05 -2.48
C SER A 87 8.88 5.53 -1.43
N PRO A 88 9.00 6.76 -0.91
CA PRO A 88 8.21 7.24 0.24
C PRO A 88 6.84 7.87 -0.09
N GLY A 89 6.40 7.88 -1.36
CA GLY A 89 5.01 8.20 -1.70
C GLY A 89 4.59 9.65 -1.93
N LYS A 90 5.47 10.62 -1.68
CA LYS A 90 5.38 11.95 -2.29
C LYS A 90 6.79 12.40 -2.64
N ASN A 91 7.07 12.59 -3.94
CA ASN A 91 8.37 13.01 -4.47
C ASN A 91 9.55 12.11 -4.04
N ALA A 92 9.66 10.92 -4.64
CA ALA A 92 10.87 10.10 -4.57
C ALA A 92 12.04 10.76 -5.34
N THR A 93 12.51 11.92 -4.86
CA THR A 93 13.69 12.63 -5.39
C THR A 93 14.95 12.33 -4.55
N TYR A 94 14.87 11.44 -3.57
CA TYR A 94 16.07 10.91 -2.91
C TYR A 94 16.42 9.57 -3.56
N PHE A 95 17.51 9.59 -4.34
CA PHE A 95 18.09 8.49 -5.15
C PHE A 95 17.59 8.30 -6.60
N TYR A 96 17.29 9.38 -7.34
CA TYR A 96 17.11 9.31 -8.80
C TYR A 96 18.11 10.19 -9.56
N GLY A 97 19.39 9.82 -9.50
CA GLY A 97 20.45 10.44 -10.31
C GLY A 97 20.60 9.87 -11.73
N PHE A 98 20.03 8.69 -12.04
CA PHE A 98 20.38 7.99 -13.30
C PHE A 98 19.22 7.33 -14.07
N LEU A 99 18.02 7.19 -13.49
CA LEU A 99 16.89 6.49 -14.14
C LEU A 99 15.71 7.40 -14.54
N LYS A 100 15.89 8.71 -14.62
CA LYS A 100 14.82 9.66 -15.00
C LYS A 100 14.37 9.53 -16.47
N SER A 101 15.12 8.83 -17.32
CA SER A 101 14.83 8.73 -18.77
C SER A 101 14.20 7.41 -19.23
N ARG A 102 14.04 6.40 -18.37
CA ARG A 102 13.57 5.06 -18.77
C ARG A 102 12.43 4.48 -17.94
N LEU A 103 12.13 5.04 -16.78
CA LEU A 103 10.94 4.69 -16.00
C LEU A 103 9.93 5.83 -16.14
N HIS A 104 8.64 5.48 -16.28
CA HIS A 104 7.56 6.46 -16.35
C HIS A 104 7.71 7.51 -15.24
N PRO A 105 7.47 8.81 -15.50
CA PRO A 105 7.66 9.91 -14.54
C PRO A 105 6.80 9.84 -13.26
N ASN A 106 6.04 8.75 -13.04
CA ASN A 106 5.08 8.57 -11.97
C ASN A 106 5.39 7.32 -11.11
N PHE A 107 6.67 6.99 -10.91
CA PHE A 107 7.02 5.88 -10.02
C PHE A 107 6.83 6.33 -8.56
N GLU A 108 5.69 5.93 -7.98
CA GLU A 108 5.22 6.39 -6.68
C GLU A 108 5.11 5.25 -5.65
N SER A 109 5.12 5.66 -4.39
CA SER A 109 5.02 4.96 -3.10
C SER A 109 5.10 3.42 -3.01
N GLY A 110 6.10 2.92 -2.28
CA GLY A 110 6.09 1.54 -1.73
C GLY A 110 5.62 1.44 -0.28
N VAL A 111 5.39 2.57 0.40
CA VAL A 111 5.02 2.63 1.83
C VAL A 111 3.56 3.02 2.04
N GLY A 112 2.98 3.81 1.11
CA GLY A 112 1.66 4.42 1.25
C GLY A 112 1.71 5.88 1.72
N PHE A 113 0.59 6.58 1.58
CA PHE A 113 0.45 7.98 2.01
C PHE A 113 0.25 8.09 3.53
N ASP A 114 -0.50 7.16 4.11
CA ASP A 114 -0.72 7.04 5.57
C ASP A 114 0.37 6.14 6.16
N ILE A 115 1.53 6.74 6.42
CA ILE A 115 2.70 6.02 6.92
C ILE A 115 2.39 5.48 8.31
N ASN A 116 2.68 4.19 8.51
CA ASN A 116 2.39 3.47 9.76
C ASN A 116 0.89 3.35 10.05
N CYS A 117 0.04 3.40 9.01
CA CYS A 117 -1.33 2.89 9.10
C CYS A 117 -1.28 1.43 9.59
N GLY A 118 -2.03 1.12 10.63
CA GLY A 118 -1.90 -0.17 11.28
C GLY A 118 -2.94 -0.37 12.37
N VAL A 119 -2.94 -1.57 12.94
CA VAL A 119 -3.92 -2.00 13.93
C VAL A 119 -3.22 -2.22 15.27
N ARG A 120 -3.87 -1.80 16.36
CA ARG A 120 -3.47 -2.11 17.72
C ARG A 120 -4.57 -2.93 18.40
N LEU A 121 -4.21 -4.06 18.99
CA LEU A 121 -5.12 -4.91 19.76
C LEU A 121 -4.87 -4.71 21.26
N ILE A 122 -5.93 -4.42 22.01
CA ILE A 122 -5.93 -4.36 23.48
C ILE A 122 -6.83 -5.49 23.98
N ARG A 123 -6.32 -6.31 24.91
CA ARG A 123 -7.11 -7.36 25.58
C ARG A 123 -7.61 -6.88 26.95
N THR A 124 -8.77 -7.36 27.34
CA THR A 124 -9.31 -7.24 28.70
C THR A 124 -9.54 -8.64 29.28
N ASN A 125 -9.87 -8.70 30.57
CA ASN A 125 -10.31 -9.95 31.21
C ASN A 125 -11.84 -10.12 31.15
N LEU A 126 -12.53 -9.34 30.33
CA LEU A 126 -13.98 -9.41 30.17
C LEU A 126 -14.35 -10.43 29.10
N SER A 127 -15.50 -11.07 29.28
CA SER A 127 -16.13 -11.92 28.28
C SER A 127 -17.14 -11.13 27.45
N GLU A 128 -17.65 -11.75 26.38
CA GLU A 128 -18.74 -11.16 25.61
C GLU A 128 -19.98 -10.88 26.47
N GLY A 129 -20.30 -11.76 27.43
CA GLY A 129 -21.46 -11.62 28.31
C GLY A 129 -21.39 -10.38 29.21
N ASP A 130 -20.19 -9.92 29.55
CA ASP A 130 -19.98 -8.71 30.35
C ASP A 130 -20.17 -7.43 29.52
N VAL A 131 -19.92 -7.50 28.21
CA VAL A 131 -19.93 -6.35 27.31
C VAL A 131 -21.28 -6.15 26.63
N GLN A 132 -21.98 -7.24 26.26
CA GLN A 132 -23.24 -7.18 25.54
C GLN A 132 -24.30 -6.25 26.18
N PRO A 133 -24.50 -6.24 27.52
CA PRO A 133 -25.49 -5.37 28.16
C PRO A 133 -25.14 -3.87 28.07
N VAL A 134 -23.85 -3.53 27.95
CA VAL A 134 -23.35 -2.14 27.99
C VAL A 134 -22.76 -1.67 26.66
N LYS A 135 -22.87 -2.46 25.58
CA LYS A 135 -22.18 -2.23 24.31
C LYS A 135 -22.41 -0.84 23.71
N GLU A 136 -23.64 -0.32 23.79
CA GLU A 136 -23.99 1.00 23.24
C GLU A 136 -23.41 2.12 24.09
N GLN A 137 -23.46 1.98 25.42
CA GLN A 137 -22.85 2.94 26.34
C GLN A 137 -21.32 2.96 26.19
N LEU A 138 -20.72 1.78 26.01
CA LEU A 138 -19.28 1.65 25.77
C LEU A 138 -18.88 2.28 24.42
N ALA A 139 -19.62 1.99 23.34
CA ALA A 139 -19.35 2.56 22.02
C ALA A 139 -19.48 4.09 22.04
N GLN A 140 -20.53 4.63 22.67
CA GLN A 140 -20.71 6.08 22.83
C GLN A 140 -19.57 6.68 23.65
N SER A 141 -19.21 6.05 24.78
CA SER A 141 -18.10 6.51 25.61
C SER A 141 -16.77 6.52 24.85
N LEU A 142 -16.50 5.51 24.02
CA LEU A 142 -15.32 5.50 23.15
C LEU A 142 -15.33 6.65 22.15
N PHE A 143 -16.48 6.92 21.52
CA PHE A 143 -16.62 8.03 20.57
C PHE A 143 -16.41 9.40 21.25
N ASP A 144 -16.96 9.59 22.45
CA ASP A 144 -16.82 10.83 23.20
C ASP A 144 -15.36 11.11 23.62
N HIS A 145 -14.59 10.05 23.89
CA HIS A 145 -13.21 10.17 24.38
C HIS A 145 -12.13 10.01 23.31
N ILE A 146 -12.44 9.46 22.13
CA ILE A 146 -11.50 9.26 21.02
C ILE A 146 -11.82 10.29 19.93
N PRO A 147 -11.00 11.34 19.74
CA PRO A 147 -11.20 12.29 18.66
C PRO A 147 -11.16 11.62 17.29
N VAL A 148 -12.24 11.76 16.51
CA VAL A 148 -12.36 11.22 15.16
C VAL A 148 -12.81 12.31 14.18
N GLY A 149 -12.53 12.12 12.89
CA GLY A 149 -12.94 13.01 11.82
C GLY A 149 -11.80 13.87 11.26
N VAL A 150 -11.92 14.19 9.97
CA VAL A 150 -10.94 15.00 9.23
C VAL A 150 -10.85 16.39 9.85
N GLY A 151 -9.64 16.80 10.24
CA GLY A 151 -9.39 18.10 10.86
C GLY A 151 -9.69 18.18 12.36
N SER A 152 -10.15 17.10 13.00
CA SER A 152 -10.22 17.04 14.46
C SER A 152 -8.81 17.07 15.07
N LYS A 153 -8.69 17.61 16.29
CA LYS A 153 -7.42 17.73 17.01
C LYS A 153 -7.41 16.80 18.22
N GLY A 154 -6.22 16.36 18.60
CA GLY A 154 -6.03 15.60 19.83
C GLY A 154 -6.34 16.43 21.08
N ILE A 155 -6.73 15.75 22.16
CA ILE A 155 -7.06 16.36 23.46
C ILE A 155 -5.83 17.02 24.10
N ILE A 156 -4.64 16.46 23.86
CA ILE A 156 -3.39 16.99 24.38
C ILE A 156 -2.95 18.16 23.50
N PRO A 157 -2.83 19.38 24.05
CA PRO A 157 -2.34 20.53 23.30
C PRO A 157 -0.86 20.31 22.96
N ILE A 158 -0.59 19.99 21.70
CA ILE A 158 0.75 20.09 21.13
C ILE A 158 0.88 21.51 20.58
N GLY A 159 1.68 22.33 21.25
CA GLY A 159 1.91 23.71 20.83
C GLY A 159 2.47 23.72 19.41
N ALA A 160 1.74 24.33 18.48
CA ALA A 160 2.30 24.82 17.24
C ALA A 160 2.34 26.34 17.35
N THR A 161 3.32 26.86 18.07
CA THR A 161 3.87 28.17 17.74
C THR A 161 4.61 27.99 16.40
N GLN A 162 3.89 28.23 15.32
CA GLN A 162 4.45 28.69 14.05
C GLN A 162 3.72 29.96 13.64
#